data_AF-A0A4R0IS82-F1
#
_entry.id   AF-A0A4R0IS82-F1
#
_cell.length_a   1.000
_cell.length_b   1.000
_cell.length_c   1.000
_cell.angle_alpha   90.00
_cell.angle_beta   90.00
_cell.angle_gamma   90.00
#
_symmetry.space_group_name_H-M   'P 1'
#
loop_
_entity.id
_entity.type
_entity.pdbx_description
1 polymer ?
#
loop_
_entity_poly.entity_id
_entity_poly.type
_entity_poly.pdbx_seq_one_letter_code
_entity_poly.pdbx_strand_id
1 'polypeptide(L)'
;MATVSSLVVVLALLAPTNQPIATYACRADTKFGRHTISVRQAVEAQAPASVRANTRFTVAVHLQPGTLPGEVKGFKLKEVRDLTLRVPIPANSAYVSAKLTGGSGLNSTPSVQLEGNTAVLKVAGPIPGGATFQLPALSVRLKSGRAGSTIETKLKGSSYDDPGLTFQAKIKWKFITTTAPVACYPNPNPALTRTSVQRAVPVL
;
A
#
# COMPACT_ATOMS: atom_id res chain seq x y z
N MET A 1 44.86 -32.22 23.30
CA MET A 1 44.48 -30.99 22.57
C MET A 1 43.11 -31.21 21.98
N ALA A 2 42.08 -30.52 22.48
CA ALA A 2 40.74 -30.51 21.88
C ALA A 2 40.20 -29.09 22.04
N THR A 3 40.16 -28.35 20.94
CA THR A 3 39.67 -26.98 20.84
C THR A 3 38.15 -27.02 20.72
N VAL A 4 37.46 -26.49 21.74
CA VAL A 4 36.00 -26.32 21.74
C VAL A 4 35.68 -25.01 21.02
N SER A 5 35.06 -25.11 19.85
CA SER A 5 34.62 -23.96 19.06
C SER A 5 33.21 -23.54 19.51
N SER A 6 33.10 -22.43 20.24
CA SER A 6 31.82 -21.87 20.69
C SER A 6 31.01 -21.33 19.52
N LEU A 7 29.79 -21.84 19.35
CA LEU A 7 28.77 -21.34 18.43
C LEU A 7 28.06 -20.14 19.07
N VAL A 8 28.23 -18.93 18.53
CA VAL A 8 27.44 -17.76 18.95
C VAL A 8 26.08 -17.79 18.26
N VAL A 9 25.04 -18.16 18.98
CA VAL A 9 23.65 -18.04 18.52
C VAL A 9 23.23 -16.59 18.65
N VAL A 10 23.15 -15.87 17.52
CA VAL A 10 22.55 -14.53 17.47
C VAL A 10 21.04 -14.71 17.53
N LEU A 11 20.45 -14.52 18.72
CA LEU A 11 19.01 -14.40 18.89
C LEU A 11 18.58 -13.06 18.25
N ALA A 12 18.03 -13.10 17.04
CA ALA A 12 17.34 -11.94 16.48
C ALA A 12 16.05 -11.72 17.28
N LEU A 13 16.04 -10.71 18.15
CA LEU A 13 14.81 -10.29 18.83
C LEU A 13 13.81 -9.83 17.74
N LEU A 14 12.74 -10.60 17.54
CA LEU A 14 11.57 -10.16 16.80
C LEU A 14 10.93 -9.04 17.60
N ALA A 15 11.21 -7.79 17.21
CA ALA A 15 10.50 -6.64 17.75
C ALA A 15 8.99 -6.83 17.52
N PRO A 16 8.12 -6.48 18.47
CA PRO A 16 6.68 -6.48 18.24
C PRO A 16 6.39 -5.54 17.06
N THR A 17 5.84 -6.08 15.98
CA THR A 17 5.42 -5.30 14.82
C THR A 17 4.17 -4.52 15.19
N ASN A 18 4.35 -3.35 15.81
CA ASN A 18 3.28 -2.37 15.95
C ASN A 18 3.05 -1.76 14.55
N GLN A 19 2.37 -2.51 13.68
CA GLN A 19 2.20 -2.14 12.27
C GLN A 19 1.37 -0.86 12.18
N PRO A 20 1.82 0.16 11.44
CA PRO A 20 1.04 1.38 11.29
C PRO A 20 -0.30 1.07 10.61
N ILE A 21 -1.39 1.49 11.24
CA ILE A 21 -2.73 1.40 10.66
C ILE A 21 -2.97 2.65 9.83
N ALA A 22 -3.09 2.49 8.51
CA ALA A 22 -3.56 3.56 7.65
C ALA A 22 -5.07 3.68 7.79
N THR A 23 -5.55 4.88 8.11
CA THR A 23 -6.99 5.19 8.07
C THR A 23 -7.28 5.92 6.78
N TYR A 24 -8.18 5.37 5.97
CA TYR A 24 -8.66 5.98 4.74
C TYR A 24 -10.03 6.61 4.97
N ALA A 25 -10.17 7.87 4.59
CA ALA A 25 -11.45 8.52 4.42
C ALA A 25 -11.96 8.24 3.01
N CYS A 26 -13.08 7.54 2.90
CA CYS A 26 -13.68 7.10 1.65
C CYS A 26 -15.02 7.80 1.40
N ARG A 27 -15.27 8.19 0.15
CA ARG A 27 -16.54 8.71 -0.35
C ARG A 27 -17.05 7.77 -1.43
N ALA A 28 -18.26 7.25 -1.23
CA ALA A 28 -19.01 6.55 -2.25
C ALA A 28 -20.11 7.48 -2.77
N ASP A 29 -20.06 7.80 -4.06
CA ASP A 29 -21.11 8.58 -4.72
C ASP A 29 -22.10 7.58 -5.34
N THR A 30 -23.25 7.38 -4.69
CA THR A 30 -24.30 6.48 -5.17
C THR A 30 -25.44 7.27 -5.77
N LYS A 31 -26.28 6.62 -6.57
CA LYS A 31 -27.54 7.24 -7.05
C LYS A 31 -28.54 7.59 -5.95
N PHE A 32 -28.31 7.11 -4.72
CA PHE A 32 -29.14 7.38 -3.53
C PHE A 32 -28.55 8.48 -2.65
N GLY A 33 -27.41 9.04 -3.04
CA GLY A 33 -26.70 10.06 -2.29
C GLY A 33 -25.24 9.71 -2.08
N ARG A 34 -24.54 10.69 -1.50
CA ARG A 34 -23.13 10.62 -1.17
C ARG A 34 -22.95 10.09 0.24
N HIS A 35 -22.09 9.09 0.40
CA HIS A 35 -21.82 8.49 1.69
C HIS A 35 -20.32 8.51 1.98
N THR A 36 -19.97 9.00 3.15
CA THR A 36 -18.61 8.90 3.68
C THR A 36 -18.48 7.71 4.62
N ILE A 37 -17.34 7.04 4.54
CA ILE A 37 -16.99 5.84 5.31
C ILE A 37 -15.51 5.95 5.66
N SER A 38 -15.14 5.58 6.88
CA SER A 38 -13.74 5.42 7.26
C SER A 38 -13.34 3.95 7.20
N VAL A 39 -12.27 3.64 6.49
CA VAL A 39 -11.74 2.28 6.36
C VAL A 39 -10.37 2.24 7.02
N ARG A 40 -10.15 1.28 7.92
CA ARG A 40 -8.84 1.04 8.52
C ARG A 40 -8.19 -0.13 7.80
N GLN A 41 -6.94 0.07 7.39
CA GLN A 41 -6.15 -0.94 6.74
C GLN A 41 -4.81 -1.03 7.45
N ALA A 42 -4.46 -2.22 7.94
CA ALA A 42 -3.12 -2.46 8.46
C ALA A 42 -2.15 -2.47 7.29
N VAL A 43 -1.13 -1.60 7.37
CA VAL A 43 -0.12 -1.43 6.34
C VAL A 43 1.23 -1.75 6.96
N GLU A 44 1.92 -2.71 6.38
CA GLU A 44 3.30 -3.00 6.73
C GLU A 44 4.20 -2.44 5.64
N ALA A 45 4.95 -1.40 5.97
CA ALA A 45 5.92 -0.82 5.07
C ALA A 45 7.34 -1.06 5.58
N GLN A 46 8.23 -1.46 4.68
CA GLN A 46 9.61 -1.79 5.00
C GLN A 46 10.53 -1.02 4.05
N ALA A 47 11.54 -0.38 4.62
CA ALA A 47 12.63 0.25 3.90
C ALA A 47 13.88 0.26 4.79
N PRO A 48 15.10 0.27 4.23
CA PRO A 48 16.31 0.45 5.02
C PRO A 48 16.26 1.76 5.81
N ALA A 49 16.70 1.76 7.07
CA ALA A 49 16.77 2.98 7.88
C ALA A 49 17.75 4.00 7.29
N SER A 50 18.81 3.53 6.61
CA SER A 50 19.77 4.36 5.91
C SER A 50 20.28 3.72 4.62
N VAL A 51 20.65 4.57 3.66
CA VAL A 51 21.26 4.18 2.38
C VAL A 51 22.33 5.20 2.01
N ARG A 52 23.34 4.79 1.25
CA ARG A 52 24.33 5.74 0.70
C ARG A 52 23.71 6.54 -0.44
N ALA A 53 24.18 7.76 -0.67
CA ALA A 53 23.79 8.56 -1.83
C ALA A 53 24.03 7.83 -3.15
N ASN A 54 23.15 8.04 -4.13
CA ASN A 54 23.21 7.44 -5.47
C ASN A 54 23.17 5.89 -5.51
N THR A 55 22.74 5.22 -4.44
CA THR A 55 22.64 3.76 -4.39
C THR A 55 21.20 3.27 -4.59
N ARG A 56 21.06 2.02 -5.03
CA ARG A 56 19.76 1.39 -5.21
C ARG A 56 19.29 0.73 -3.93
N PHE A 57 18.03 0.91 -3.59
CA PHE A 57 17.38 0.27 -2.44
C PHE A 57 15.94 -0.07 -2.78
N THR A 58 15.28 -0.83 -1.92
CA THR A 58 13.89 -1.27 -2.11
C THR A 58 13.03 -0.76 -0.97
N VAL A 59 11.85 -0.26 -1.33
CA VAL A 59 10.76 0.01 -0.40
C VAL A 59 9.66 -1.01 -0.69
N ALA A 60 9.23 -1.74 0.32
CA ALA A 60 8.11 -2.66 0.22
C ALA A 60 6.91 -2.12 0.99
N VAL A 61 5.72 -2.24 0.41
CA VAL A 61 4.44 -1.94 1.04
C VAL A 61 3.57 -3.18 0.92
N HIS A 62 3.21 -3.75 2.05
CA HIS A 62 2.35 -4.91 2.19
C HIS A 62 1.08 -4.49 2.92
N LEU A 63 -0.06 -4.93 2.40
CA LEU A 63 -1.36 -4.68 3.00
C LEU A 63 -1.84 -6.00 3.58
N GLN A 64 -2.20 -5.99 4.86
CA GLN A 64 -2.70 -7.19 5.51
C GLN A 64 -4.00 -7.66 4.84
N PRO A 65 -4.29 -8.98 4.90
CA PRO A 65 -5.56 -9.51 4.42
C PRO A 65 -6.75 -8.76 5.02
N GLY A 66 -7.73 -8.47 4.17
CA GLY A 66 -8.96 -7.80 4.56
C GLY A 66 -10.18 -8.62 4.18
N THR A 67 -11.31 -8.28 4.76
CA THR A 67 -12.61 -8.85 4.39
C THR A 67 -13.51 -7.73 3.89
N LEU A 68 -14.08 -7.89 2.70
CA LEU A 68 -15.09 -6.96 2.22
C LEU A 68 -16.38 -7.21 3.00
N PRO A 69 -17.07 -6.16 3.50
CA PRO A 69 -18.36 -6.35 4.14
C PRO A 69 -19.37 -6.89 3.12
N GLY A 70 -20.19 -7.87 3.50
CA GLY A 70 -21.29 -8.34 2.63
C GLY A 70 -22.41 -7.31 2.50
N GLU A 71 -22.48 -6.35 3.43
CA GLU A 71 -23.49 -5.31 3.48
C GLU A 71 -22.92 -4.00 4.04
N VAL A 72 -23.33 -2.88 3.47
CA VAL A 72 -22.93 -1.53 3.92
C VAL A 72 -24.20 -0.69 4.04
N LYS A 73 -24.54 -0.27 5.26
CA LYS A 73 -25.70 0.61 5.55
C LYS A 73 -27.02 0.12 4.91
N GLY A 74 -27.31 -1.19 4.95
CA GLY A 74 -28.54 -1.77 4.37
C GLY A 74 -28.44 -2.16 2.89
N PHE A 75 -27.30 -1.87 2.23
CA PHE A 75 -27.05 -2.21 0.83
C PHE A 75 -26.16 -3.45 0.75
N LYS A 76 -26.61 -4.51 0.06
CA LYS A 76 -25.78 -5.70 -0.15
C LYS A 76 -24.64 -5.35 -1.10
N LEU A 77 -23.40 -5.45 -0.63
CA LEU A 77 -22.22 -5.33 -1.48
C LEU A 77 -22.09 -6.61 -2.28
N LYS A 78 -22.21 -6.51 -3.61
CA LYS A 78 -22.07 -7.65 -4.51
C LYS A 78 -20.62 -7.92 -4.82
N GLU A 79 -19.89 -6.87 -5.19
CA GLU A 79 -18.50 -6.98 -5.60
C GLU A 79 -17.83 -5.61 -5.62
N VAL A 80 -16.50 -5.64 -5.55
CA VAL A 80 -15.61 -4.51 -5.83
C VAL A 80 -14.78 -4.84 -7.07
N ARG A 81 -14.63 -3.86 -7.96
CA ARG A 81 -13.85 -3.98 -9.20
C ARG A 81 -13.04 -2.71 -9.46
N ASP A 82 -12.11 -2.79 -10.41
CA ASP A 82 -11.29 -1.67 -10.88
C ASP A 82 -10.55 -0.93 -9.75
N LEU A 83 -10.06 -1.69 -8.77
CA LEU A 83 -9.33 -1.14 -7.64
C LEU A 83 -7.99 -0.59 -8.12
N THR A 84 -7.74 0.67 -7.80
CA THR A 84 -6.51 1.38 -8.13
C THR A 84 -5.91 1.96 -6.86
N LEU A 85 -4.71 1.50 -6.50
CA LEU A 85 -3.92 2.06 -5.40
C LEU A 85 -2.73 2.83 -5.96
N ARG A 86 -2.57 4.06 -5.50
CA ARG A 86 -1.54 4.99 -5.96
C ARG A 86 -0.50 5.18 -4.85
N VAL A 87 0.76 4.91 -5.17
CA VAL A 87 1.89 5.08 -4.26
C VAL A 87 2.88 6.04 -4.91
N PRO A 88 3.06 7.26 -4.37
CA PRO A 88 3.94 8.25 -4.97
C PRO A 88 5.39 7.81 -4.83
N ILE A 89 6.21 8.08 -5.84
CA ILE A 89 7.66 7.91 -5.72
C ILE A 89 8.17 8.99 -4.76
N PRO A 90 8.82 8.62 -3.65
CA PRO A 90 9.30 9.57 -2.65
C PRO A 90 10.21 10.65 -3.24
N ALA A 91 10.12 11.87 -2.72
CA ALA A 91 11.11 12.90 -3.00
C ALA A 91 12.52 12.44 -2.61
N ASN A 92 13.56 13.05 -3.20
CA ASN A 92 14.96 12.64 -3.01
C ASN A 92 15.26 11.20 -3.43
N SER A 93 14.43 10.62 -4.32
CA SER A 93 14.64 9.32 -4.92
C SER A 93 14.24 9.32 -6.39
N ALA A 94 14.77 8.38 -7.16
CA ALA A 94 14.37 8.14 -8.54
C ALA A 94 13.85 6.71 -8.69
N TYR A 95 12.76 6.55 -9.45
CA TYR A 95 12.19 5.24 -9.74
C TYR A 95 13.14 4.39 -10.60
N VAL A 96 13.24 3.10 -10.26
CA VAL A 96 13.94 2.11 -11.08
C VAL A 96 12.95 1.09 -11.65
N SER A 97 12.17 0.46 -10.77
CA SER A 97 11.25 -0.61 -11.14
C SER A 97 10.26 -0.88 -10.01
N ALA A 98 9.09 -1.45 -10.31
CA ALA A 98 8.14 -1.98 -9.35
C ALA A 98 7.85 -3.45 -9.63
N LYS A 99 7.60 -4.21 -8.58
CA LYS A 99 7.19 -5.61 -8.66
C LYS A 99 6.06 -5.88 -7.68
N LEU A 100 5.14 -6.74 -8.09
CA LEU A 100 4.08 -7.28 -7.25
C LEU A 100 4.40 -8.73 -6.89
N THR A 101 4.12 -9.11 -5.65
CA THR A 101 4.30 -10.48 -5.17
C THR A 101 3.13 -10.90 -4.28
N GLY A 102 2.68 -12.14 -4.43
CA GLY A 102 1.55 -12.69 -3.67
C GLY A 102 0.20 -12.10 -4.11
N GLY A 103 -0.71 -11.97 -3.15
CA GLY A 103 -2.10 -11.59 -3.37
C GLY A 103 -3.02 -12.80 -3.54
N SER A 104 -4.26 -12.69 -3.06
CA SER A 104 -5.25 -13.78 -3.06
C SER A 104 -6.67 -13.23 -3.03
N GLY A 105 -7.65 -14.02 -3.50
CA GLY A 105 -9.06 -13.62 -3.50
C GLY A 105 -9.42 -12.46 -4.44
N LEU A 106 -8.51 -12.07 -5.35
CA LEU A 106 -8.68 -10.91 -6.24
C LEU A 106 -9.44 -11.22 -7.53
N ASN A 107 -9.61 -12.51 -7.85
CA ASN A 107 -10.27 -13.01 -9.06
C ASN A 107 -9.76 -12.36 -10.38
N SER A 108 -8.51 -11.91 -10.36
CA SER A 108 -7.83 -11.22 -11.47
C SER A 108 -6.34 -11.19 -11.20
N THR A 109 -5.55 -10.93 -12.24
CA THR A 109 -4.11 -10.70 -12.10
C THR A 109 -3.85 -9.22 -11.84
N PRO A 110 -3.24 -8.86 -10.69
CA PRO A 110 -2.90 -7.48 -10.40
C PRO A 110 -1.73 -7.02 -11.28
N SER A 111 -1.70 -5.71 -11.60
CA SER A 111 -0.62 -5.10 -12.37
C SER A 111 -0.13 -3.82 -11.72
N VAL A 112 1.13 -3.45 -11.97
CA VAL A 112 1.69 -2.18 -11.52
C VAL A 112 2.35 -1.45 -12.68
N GLN A 113 2.09 -0.15 -12.80
CA GLN A 113 2.66 0.71 -13.82
C GLN A 113 3.08 2.04 -13.20
N LEU A 114 4.08 2.70 -13.79
CA LEU A 114 4.46 4.05 -13.39
C LEU A 114 3.66 5.06 -14.23
N GLU A 115 2.85 5.88 -13.58
CA GLU A 115 2.14 7.00 -14.20
C GLU A 115 2.70 8.32 -13.63
N GLY A 116 3.49 9.02 -14.46
CA GLY A 116 4.25 10.18 -14.00
C GLY A 116 5.24 9.80 -12.89
N ASN A 117 5.08 10.38 -11.70
CA ASN A 117 5.89 10.07 -10.52
C ASN A 117 5.13 9.22 -9.48
N THR A 118 4.19 8.38 -9.92
CA THR A 118 3.35 7.54 -9.06
C THR A 118 3.31 6.12 -9.56
N ALA A 119 3.63 5.15 -8.70
CA ALA A 119 3.38 3.74 -8.97
C ALA A 119 1.89 3.44 -8.76
N VAL A 120 1.23 2.92 -9.78
CA VAL A 120 -0.21 2.66 -9.81
C VAL A 120 -0.42 1.15 -9.86
N LEU A 121 -0.89 0.58 -8.76
CA LEU A 121 -1.35 -0.80 -8.65
C LEU A 121 -2.80 -0.88 -9.10
N LYS A 122 -3.11 -1.74 -10.06
CA LYS A 122 -4.46 -2.00 -10.57
C LYS A 122 -4.87 -3.45 -10.31
N VAL A 123 -6.09 -3.63 -9.83
CA VAL A 123 -6.76 -4.93 -9.64
C VAL A 123 -8.13 -4.84 -10.30
N ALA A 124 -8.31 -5.56 -11.40
CA ALA A 124 -9.57 -5.51 -12.15
C ALA A 124 -10.75 -6.08 -11.35
N GLY A 125 -10.51 -7.12 -10.53
CA GLY A 125 -11.58 -7.86 -9.88
C GLY A 125 -12.32 -8.77 -10.87
N PRO A 126 -13.55 -9.21 -10.55
CA PRO A 126 -14.37 -8.78 -9.41
C PRO A 126 -14.03 -9.52 -8.10
N ILE A 127 -13.94 -8.76 -7.01
CA ILE A 127 -13.79 -9.28 -5.64
C ILE A 127 -15.20 -9.34 -5.01
N PRO A 128 -15.74 -10.53 -4.68
CA PRO A 128 -17.09 -10.64 -4.12
C PRO A 128 -17.24 -9.95 -2.76
N GLY A 129 -18.39 -9.35 -2.48
CA GLY A 129 -18.73 -8.87 -1.14
C GLY A 129 -18.82 -10.03 -0.15
N GLY A 130 -18.31 -9.84 1.07
CA GLY A 130 -18.17 -10.91 2.06
C GLY A 130 -16.93 -11.78 1.89
N ALA A 131 -16.18 -11.63 0.79
CA ALA A 131 -14.96 -12.40 0.58
C ALA A 131 -13.78 -11.82 1.36
N THR A 132 -12.89 -12.72 1.80
CA THR A 132 -11.54 -12.38 2.24
C THR A 132 -10.64 -12.19 1.02
N PHE A 133 -9.84 -11.14 1.02
CA PHE A 133 -8.91 -10.83 -0.04
C PHE A 133 -7.59 -10.34 0.53
N GLN A 134 -6.53 -10.51 -0.25
CA GLN A 134 -5.22 -9.95 0.06
C GLN A 134 -4.68 -9.28 -1.19
N LEU A 135 -4.35 -8.00 -1.09
CA LEU A 135 -3.68 -7.27 -2.17
C LEU A 135 -2.22 -7.75 -2.26
N PRO A 136 -1.62 -7.77 -3.46
CA PRO A 136 -0.21 -8.13 -3.59
C PRO A 136 0.66 -7.12 -2.87
N ALA A 137 1.80 -7.59 -2.36
CA ALA A 137 2.82 -6.70 -1.83
C ALA A 137 3.48 -5.95 -2.98
N LEU A 138 3.60 -4.62 -2.84
CA LEU A 138 4.26 -3.75 -3.78
C LEU A 138 5.70 -3.52 -3.34
N SER A 139 6.67 -3.95 -4.14
CA SER A 139 8.09 -3.64 -3.97
C SER A 139 8.53 -2.64 -5.02
N VAL A 140 8.94 -1.44 -4.60
CA VAL A 140 9.46 -0.40 -5.46
C VAL A 140 10.96 -0.29 -5.25
N ARG A 141 11.72 -0.52 -6.32
CA ARG A 141 13.17 -0.28 -6.34
C ARG A 141 13.40 1.18 -6.71
N LEU A 142 14.20 1.84 -5.89
CA LEU A 142 14.51 3.27 -6.00
C LEU A 142 16.03 3.46 -6.05
N LYS A 143 16.46 4.60 -6.58
CA LYS A 143 17.81 5.12 -6.44
C LYS A 143 17.77 6.32 -5.51
N SER A 144 18.59 6.33 -4.46
CA SER A 144 18.66 7.43 -3.50
C SER A 144 19.28 8.68 -4.14
N GLY A 145 18.83 9.84 -3.68
CA GLY A 145 19.32 11.14 -4.11
C GLY A 145 20.57 11.58 -3.34
N ARG A 146 20.62 12.87 -3.02
CA ARG A 146 21.78 13.53 -2.39
C ARG A 146 21.93 13.11 -0.93
N ALA A 147 23.17 13.03 -0.46
CA ALA A 147 23.47 12.82 0.96
C ALA A 147 22.91 13.97 1.82
N GLY A 148 22.54 13.65 3.06
CA GLY A 148 21.91 14.59 4.00
C GLY A 148 20.41 14.77 3.78
N SER A 149 19.81 14.11 2.77
CA SER A 149 18.37 14.12 2.56
C SER A 149 17.67 12.97 3.28
N THR A 150 16.36 13.13 3.50
CA THR A 150 15.47 12.07 4.00
C THR A 150 14.49 11.68 2.91
N ILE A 151 14.29 10.38 2.76
CA ILE A 151 13.29 9.79 1.89
C ILE A 151 12.15 9.29 2.77
N GLU A 152 10.96 9.87 2.61
CA GLU A 152 9.76 9.44 3.31
C GLU A 152 8.80 8.72 2.36
N THR A 153 8.43 7.49 2.69
CA THR A 153 7.38 6.78 1.94
C THR A 153 6.03 7.12 2.54
N LYS A 154 5.08 7.54 1.70
CA LYS A 154 3.70 7.89 2.08
C LYS A 154 2.73 7.22 1.12
N LEU A 155 1.46 7.14 1.51
CA LEU A 155 0.39 6.78 0.59
C LEU A 155 -0.02 8.01 -0.22
N LYS A 156 -0.49 7.84 -1.47
CA LYS A 156 -0.99 8.99 -2.24
C LYS A 156 -2.32 9.44 -1.66
N GLY A 157 -2.68 10.67 -1.97
CA GLY A 157 -4.01 11.23 -1.81
C GLY A 157 -4.11 12.21 -0.64
N SER A 158 -4.91 13.25 -0.84
CA SER A 158 -5.12 14.34 0.12
C SER A 158 -6.58 14.76 0.25
N SER A 159 -7.41 14.38 -0.70
CA SER A 159 -8.84 14.69 -0.74
C SER A 159 -9.59 13.63 -1.56
N TYR A 160 -10.90 13.75 -1.66
CA TYR A 160 -11.69 12.88 -2.54
C TYR A 160 -11.46 13.15 -4.04
N ASP A 161 -10.90 14.32 -4.39
CA ASP A 161 -10.63 14.71 -5.78
C ASP A 161 -9.14 14.46 -6.16
N ASP A 162 -8.26 14.28 -5.18
CA ASP A 162 -6.94 13.64 -5.31
C ASP A 162 -6.90 12.35 -4.46
N PRO A 163 -7.59 11.26 -4.88
CA PRO A 163 -7.63 10.03 -4.12
C PRO A 163 -6.34 9.21 -4.28
N GLY A 164 -5.98 8.49 -3.21
CA GLY A 164 -4.90 7.50 -3.21
C GLY A 164 -5.38 6.10 -3.52
N LEU A 165 -6.65 5.82 -3.28
CA LEU A 165 -7.28 4.53 -3.51
C LEU A 165 -8.65 4.78 -4.14
N THR A 166 -8.92 4.16 -5.29
CA THR A 166 -10.22 4.19 -5.94
C THR A 166 -10.68 2.79 -6.29
N PHE A 167 -11.99 2.59 -6.36
CA PHE A 167 -12.60 1.34 -6.84
C PHE A 167 -14.07 1.57 -7.17
N GLN A 168 -14.69 0.62 -7.87
CA GLN A 168 -16.12 0.61 -8.15
C GLN A 168 -16.79 -0.44 -7.26
N ALA A 169 -17.79 -0.01 -6.49
CA ALA A 169 -18.58 -0.88 -5.63
C ALA A 169 -19.93 -1.17 -6.29
N LYS A 170 -20.21 -2.43 -6.59
CA LYS A 170 -21.53 -2.85 -7.07
C LYS A 170 -22.39 -3.23 -5.88
N ILE A 171 -23.50 -2.53 -5.70
CA ILE A 171 -24.42 -2.72 -4.58
C ILE A 171 -25.82 -3.12 -5.08
N LYS A 172 -26.51 -3.94 -4.31
CA LYS A 172 -27.89 -4.37 -4.56
C LYS A 172 -28.79 -3.98 -3.39
N TRP A 173 -29.91 -3.34 -3.70
CA TRP A 173 -30.97 -3.03 -2.75
C TRP A 173 -32.32 -3.48 -3.31
N LYS A 174 -32.97 -4.43 -2.63
CA LYS A 174 -34.20 -5.10 -3.09
C LYS A 174 -34.05 -5.58 -4.56
N PHE A 175 -34.71 -4.92 -5.50
CA PHE A 175 -34.72 -5.26 -6.94
C PHE A 175 -33.76 -4.42 -7.78
N ILE A 176 -33.07 -3.45 -7.18
CA ILE A 176 -32.23 -2.49 -7.89
C ILE A 176 -30.76 -2.83 -7.67
N THR A 177 -29.98 -2.88 -8.75
CA THR A 177 -28.52 -2.98 -8.72
C THR A 177 -27.91 -1.69 -9.26
N THR A 178 -26.87 -1.18 -8.61
CA THR A 178 -26.16 0.01 -9.07
C THR A 178 -24.67 -0.10 -8.74
N THR A 179 -23.85 0.59 -9.51
CA THR A 179 -22.41 0.70 -9.29
C THR A 179 -22.11 2.10 -8.80
N ALA A 180 -21.33 2.21 -7.74
CA ALA A 180 -20.91 3.47 -7.15
C ALA A 180 -19.38 3.59 -7.21
N PRO A 181 -18.84 4.67 -7.80
CA PRO A 181 -17.43 4.98 -7.66
C PRO A 181 -17.13 5.31 -6.20
N VAL A 182 -16.01 4.76 -5.73
CA VAL A 182 -15.48 5.04 -4.40
C VAL A 182 -14.10 5.68 -4.54
N ALA A 183 -13.91 6.80 -3.87
CA ALA A 183 -12.66 7.53 -3.81
C ALA A 183 -12.22 7.64 -2.34
N CYS A 184 -10.99 7.23 -2.06
CA CYS A 184 -10.43 7.19 -0.72
C CYS A 184 -9.08 7.90 -0.67
N TYR A 185 -8.82 8.60 0.43
CA TYR A 185 -7.51 9.17 0.73
C TYR A 185 -7.11 8.88 2.19
N PRO A 186 -5.82 8.68 2.47
CA PRO A 186 -5.33 8.47 3.82
C PRO A 186 -5.52 9.75 4.67
N ASN A 187 -6.14 9.62 5.84
CA ASN A 187 -6.31 10.71 6.80
C ASN A 187 -6.32 10.18 8.25
N PRO A 188 -5.27 10.45 9.06
CA PRO A 188 -4.04 11.15 8.70
C PRO A 188 -3.15 10.33 7.75
N ASN A 189 -2.21 10.98 7.07
CA ASN A 189 -1.25 10.33 6.16
C ASN A 189 0.20 10.49 6.65
N PRO A 190 0.59 9.83 7.75
CA PRO A 190 1.97 9.86 8.23
C PRO A 190 2.91 9.13 7.26
N ALA A 191 4.22 9.41 7.38
CA ALA A 191 5.23 8.62 6.70
C ALA A 191 5.19 7.17 7.20
N LEU A 192 5.05 6.22 6.27
CA LEU A 192 5.09 4.79 6.56
C LEU A 192 6.51 4.31 6.86
N THR A 193 7.49 4.85 6.14
CA THR A 193 8.91 4.60 6.38
C THR A 193 9.72 5.88 6.20
N ARG A 194 10.90 5.90 6.86
CA ARG A 194 11.89 6.97 6.73
C ARG A 194 13.25 6.34 6.48
N THR A 195 13.91 6.81 5.42
CA THR A 195 15.26 6.37 5.05
C THR A 195 16.18 7.60 4.98
N SER A 196 17.24 7.61 5.78
CA SER A 196 18.27 8.64 5.72
C SER A 196 19.27 8.36 4.61
N VAL A 197 19.58 9.37 3.78
CA VAL A 197 20.61 9.26 2.75
C VAL A 197 21.94 9.74 3.30
N GLN A 198 22.84 8.80 3.55
CA GLN A 198 24.18 9.07 4.06
C GLN A 198 25.16 9.41 2.93
N ARG A 199 26.29 10.04 3.27
CA ARG A 199 27.39 10.17 2.31
C ARG A 199 27.86 8.80 1.88
N ALA A 200 28.28 8.70 0.62
CA ALA A 200 29.12 7.59 0.21
C ALA A 200 30.44 7.71 0.98
N VAL A 201 30.75 6.72 1.82
CA VAL A 201 32.10 6.59 2.37
C VAL A 201 33.00 6.15 1.22
N PRO A 202 34.06 6.90 0.86
CA PRO A 202 35.01 6.43 -0.14
C PRO A 202 35.65 5.15 0.40
N VAL A 203 35.55 4.07 -0.38
CA VAL A 203 36.37 2.89 -0.13
C VAL A 203 37.76 3.25 -0.65
N LEU A 204 38.69 3.48 0.28
CA LEU A 204 40.11 3.66 0.00
C LEU A 204 40.75 2.32 -0.37
#